data_AF-A0A2D9C6Z9-F1
#
_entry.id   AF-A0A2D9C6Z9-F1
#
_cell.length_a   1.000
_cell.length_b   1.000
_cell.length_c   1.000
_cell.angle_alpha   90.00
_cell.angle_beta   90.00
_cell.angle_gamma   90.00
#
_symmetry.space_group_name_H-M   'P 1'
#
loop_
_entity.id
_entity.type
_entity.pdbx_description
1 polymer ?
#
loop_
_entity_poly.entity_id
_entity_poly.type
_entity_poly.pdbx_seq_one_letter_code
_entity_poly.pdbx_strand_id
1 'polypeptide(L)'
;MADAVTRFLSGDAISEIAAGLYRSSGFVKSIIERTGVPQKGEGTYDYLPEECVAEDFVNGEIVWSAKYHGPAIIKQELSVDYQAEKAGMSDINYEKKYGTKAYNIWVIEKITDDYSDRWTTAQGGGFTATQLAYDLGKLTHLQEYGVDLSRI
;
A
#
# COMPACT_ATOMS: atom_id res chain seq x y z
N MET A 1 -17.17 0.06 10.01
CA MET A 1 -16.68 -0.66 8.82
C MET A 1 -15.36 -0.05 8.38
N ALA A 2 -15.35 1.25 8.07
CA ALA A 2 -14.13 2.02 7.82
C ALA A 2 -13.01 1.75 8.83
N ASP A 3 -13.29 1.86 10.13
CA ASP A 3 -12.30 1.65 11.20
C ASP A 3 -11.64 0.26 11.18
N ALA A 4 -12.40 -0.80 10.84
CA ALA A 4 -11.85 -2.15 10.73
C ALA A 4 -10.86 -2.26 9.55
N VAL A 5 -11.20 -1.64 8.42
CA VAL A 5 -10.37 -1.64 7.21
C VAL A 5 -9.11 -0.78 7.40
N THR A 6 -9.25 0.41 7.99
CA THR A 6 -8.12 1.29 8.30
C THR A 6 -7.11 0.57 9.18
N ARG A 7 -7.55 -0.02 10.30
CA ARG A 7 -6.66 -0.76 11.21
C ARG A 7 -6.01 -1.97 10.55
N PHE A 8 -6.74 -2.67 9.68
CA PHE A 8 -6.19 -3.78 8.92
C PHE A 8 -5.08 -3.33 7.95
N LEU A 9 -5.29 -2.24 7.22
CA LEU A 9 -4.29 -1.65 6.32
C LEU A 9 -3.06 -1.13 7.08
N SER A 10 -3.25 -0.61 8.29
CA SER A 10 -2.16 -0.23 9.20
C SER A 10 -1.41 -1.43 9.81
N GLY A 11 -1.86 -2.67 9.56
CA GLY A 11 -1.18 -3.89 9.98
C GLY A 11 -1.58 -4.42 11.37
N ASP A 12 -2.77 -4.11 11.87
CA ASP A 12 -3.33 -4.78 13.05
C ASP A 12 -3.83 -6.19 12.70
N ALA A 13 -3.65 -7.15 13.62
CA ALA A 13 -4.19 -8.48 13.43
C ALA A 13 -5.73 -8.47 13.53
N ILE A 14 -6.42 -9.33 12.77
CA ILE A 14 -7.89 -9.44 12.81
C ILE A 14 -8.42 -9.65 14.23
N SER A 15 -7.70 -10.40 15.07
CA SER A 15 -8.05 -10.61 16.48
C SER A 15 -7.98 -9.33 17.32
N GLU A 16 -7.00 -8.46 17.08
CA GLU A 16 -6.82 -7.19 17.78
C GLU A 16 -7.90 -6.17 17.36
N ILE A 17 -8.20 -6.14 16.07
CA ILE A 17 -9.29 -5.33 15.51
C ILE A 17 -10.63 -5.79 16.10
N ALA A 18 -10.87 -7.11 16.12
CA ALA A 18 -12.09 -7.69 16.66
C ALA A 18 -12.28 -7.35 18.15
N ALA A 19 -11.22 -7.47 18.95
CA ALA A 19 -11.24 -7.09 20.36
C ALA A 19 -11.54 -5.60 20.54
N GLY A 20 -10.86 -4.72 19.80
CA GLY A 20 -11.08 -3.26 19.89
C GLY A 20 -12.46 -2.80 19.42
N LEU A 21 -13.08 -3.53 18.48
CA LEU A 21 -14.44 -3.25 18.01
C LEU A 21 -15.53 -3.94 18.83
N TYR A 22 -15.16 -4.74 19.86
CA TYR A 22 -16.09 -5.59 20.60
C TYR A 22 -16.95 -6.46 19.67
N ARG A 23 -16.29 -7.12 18.71
CA ARG A 23 -16.92 -8.00 17.71
C ARG A 23 -16.16 -9.31 17.59
N SER A 24 -16.77 -10.30 16.93
CA SER A 24 -16.09 -11.56 16.63
C SER A 24 -15.11 -11.39 15.47
N SER A 25 -14.03 -12.18 15.48
CA SER A 25 -13.07 -12.20 14.37
C SER A 25 -13.72 -12.56 13.03
N GLY A 26 -14.74 -13.43 13.04
CA GLY A 26 -15.51 -13.77 11.84
C GLY A 26 -16.30 -12.59 11.27
N PHE A 27 -16.83 -11.71 12.13
CA PHE A 27 -17.50 -10.49 11.68
C PHE A 27 -16.51 -9.49 11.06
N VAL A 28 -15.30 -9.36 11.61
CA VAL A 28 -14.25 -8.52 11.01
C VAL A 28 -13.78 -9.10 9.68
N LYS A 29 -13.55 -10.42 9.62
CA LYS A 29 -13.15 -11.11 8.39
C LYS A 29 -14.15 -10.90 7.25
N SER A 30 -15.45 -11.03 7.53
CA SER A 30 -16.48 -10.80 6.51
C SER A 30 -16.56 -9.34 6.03
N ILE A 31 -16.18 -8.37 6.87
CA ILE A 31 -16.01 -6.98 6.43
C ILE A 31 -14.86 -6.88 5.44
N ILE A 32 -13.67 -7.38 5.80
CA ILE A 32 -12.45 -7.29 4.96
C ILE A 32 -12.68 -7.95 3.60
N GLU A 33 -13.26 -9.15 3.59
CA GLU A 33 -13.58 -9.89 2.37
C GLU A 33 -14.57 -9.13 1.47
N ARG A 34 -15.61 -8.51 2.04
CA ARG A 34 -16.60 -7.76 1.25
C ARG A 34 -16.05 -6.46 0.69
N THR A 35 -15.10 -5.83 1.37
CA THR A 35 -14.55 -4.53 0.95
C THR A 35 -13.51 -4.64 -0.16
N GLY A 36 -13.04 -5.85 -0.51
CA GLY A 36 -12.02 -6.04 -1.53
C GLY A 36 -10.67 -5.45 -1.14
N VAL A 37 -10.30 -5.55 0.14
CA VAL A 37 -8.98 -5.10 0.62
C VAL A 37 -7.93 -6.16 0.27
N PRO A 38 -6.76 -5.80 -0.27
CA PRO A 38 -5.68 -6.76 -0.52
C PRO A 38 -5.29 -7.47 0.77
N GLN A 39 -5.10 -8.78 0.69
CA GLN A 39 -4.71 -9.60 1.83
C GLN A 39 -3.29 -10.10 1.65
N LYS A 40 -2.51 -10.01 2.74
CA LYS A 40 -1.17 -10.58 2.80
C LYS A 40 -1.23 -12.09 2.57
N GLY A 41 -0.62 -12.54 1.47
CA GLY A 41 -0.41 -13.95 1.16
C GLY A 41 0.90 -14.49 1.74
N GLU A 42 1.12 -15.78 1.55
CA GLU A 42 2.38 -16.47 1.90
C GLU A 42 3.40 -16.48 0.74
N GLY A 43 3.00 -15.98 -0.44
CA GLY A 43 3.84 -15.91 -1.63
C GLY A 43 4.77 -14.70 -1.64
N THR A 44 5.59 -14.58 -2.70
CA THR A 44 6.45 -13.41 -2.92
C THR A 44 5.67 -12.14 -3.28
N TYR A 45 4.47 -12.31 -3.83
CA TYR A 45 3.57 -11.22 -4.19
C TYR A 45 2.16 -11.56 -3.72
N ASP A 46 1.44 -10.55 -3.24
CA ASP A 46 0.01 -10.68 -2.93
C ASP A 46 -0.83 -10.78 -4.18
N TYR A 47 -1.94 -11.49 -4.05
CA TYR A 47 -3.01 -11.44 -5.03
C TYR A 47 -3.79 -10.14 -4.84
N LEU A 48 -3.77 -9.29 -5.87
CA LEU A 48 -4.55 -8.06 -5.89
C LEU A 48 -6.00 -8.37 -6.30
N PRO A 49 -7.01 -7.98 -5.51
CA PRO A 49 -8.41 -8.02 -5.92
C PRO A 49 -8.64 -7.20 -7.20
N GLU A 50 -9.65 -7.55 -7.99
CA GLU A 50 -9.96 -6.88 -9.25
C GLU A 50 -10.23 -5.38 -9.05
N GLU A 51 -10.85 -5.02 -7.93
CA GLU A 51 -11.15 -3.64 -7.53
C GLU A 51 -9.88 -2.81 -7.27
N CYS A 52 -8.77 -3.48 -6.98
CA CYS A 52 -7.47 -2.84 -6.73
C CYS A 52 -6.63 -2.71 -8.01
N VAL A 53 -6.98 -3.38 -9.10
CA VAL A 53 -6.16 -3.36 -10.33
C VAL A 53 -6.29 -1.99 -11.00
N ALA A 54 -5.14 -1.36 -11.26
CA ALA A 54 -5.07 -0.09 -11.98
C ALA A 54 -3.80 -0.01 -12.83
N GLU A 55 -3.87 0.76 -13.92
CA GLU A 55 -2.72 1.01 -14.80
C GLU A 55 -1.96 2.29 -14.42
N ASP A 56 -2.66 3.23 -13.78
CA ASP A 56 -2.19 4.58 -13.50
C ASP A 56 -2.36 4.97 -12.03
N PHE A 57 -1.32 5.63 -11.50
CA PHE A 57 -1.29 6.16 -10.14
C PHE A 57 -0.79 7.59 -10.10
N VAL A 58 -1.24 8.35 -9.10
CA VAL A 58 -0.90 9.76 -8.92
C VAL A 58 0.17 9.94 -7.84
N ASN A 59 1.04 10.93 -8.00
CA ASN A 59 2.00 11.29 -6.95
C ASN A 59 1.29 11.63 -5.63
N GLY A 60 1.76 11.03 -4.53
CA GLY A 60 1.16 11.14 -3.20
C GLY A 60 0.01 10.17 -2.93
N GLU A 61 -0.41 9.38 -3.91
CA GLU A 61 -1.46 8.36 -3.73
C GLU A 61 -0.98 7.22 -2.82
N ILE A 62 -1.86 6.79 -1.91
CA ILE A 62 -1.64 5.64 -1.04
C ILE A 62 -2.16 4.38 -1.74
N VAL A 63 -1.28 3.42 -1.92
CA VAL A 63 -1.49 2.17 -2.65
C VAL A 63 -1.07 0.98 -1.81
N TRP A 64 -1.47 -0.22 -2.19
CA TRP A 64 -0.93 -1.46 -1.64
C TRP A 64 0.24 -1.94 -2.49
N SER A 65 1.36 -2.31 -1.87
CA SER A 65 2.44 -3.03 -2.55
C SER A 65 2.23 -4.53 -2.38
N ALA A 66 1.99 -5.23 -3.50
CA ALA A 66 1.87 -6.69 -3.48
C ALA A 66 3.17 -7.39 -3.07
N LYS A 67 4.32 -6.80 -3.43
CA LYS A 67 5.65 -7.33 -3.13
C LYS A 67 6.06 -7.18 -1.66
N TYR A 68 5.66 -6.07 -1.04
CA TYR A 68 6.03 -5.75 0.35
C TYR A 68 4.91 -6.01 1.34
N HIS A 69 3.77 -6.53 0.87
CA HIS A 69 2.64 -6.93 1.69
C HIS A 69 2.11 -5.82 2.60
N GLY A 70 2.03 -4.60 2.07
CA GLY A 70 1.71 -3.44 2.89
C GLY A 70 1.42 -2.16 2.11
N PRO A 71 0.96 -1.11 2.80
CA PRO A 71 0.70 0.19 2.21
C PRO A 71 2.00 0.89 1.78
N ALA A 72 1.90 1.65 0.70
CA ALA A 72 2.98 2.46 0.15
C ALA A 72 2.45 3.76 -0.44
N ILE A 73 3.30 4.78 -0.51
CA ILE A 73 2.98 6.08 -1.11
C ILE A 73 3.70 6.19 -2.44
N ILE A 74 2.98 6.52 -3.51
CA ILE A 74 3.58 6.84 -4.80
C ILE A 74 4.39 8.14 -4.66
N LYS A 75 5.68 8.08 -4.98
CA LYS A 75 6.56 9.25 -4.97
C LYS A 75 6.70 9.88 -6.34
N GLN A 76 6.82 9.06 -7.39
CA GLN A 76 6.93 9.56 -8.76
C GLN A 76 6.79 8.43 -9.78
N GLU A 77 6.22 8.72 -10.94
CA GLU A 77 6.31 7.85 -12.12
C GLU A 77 7.71 7.92 -12.74
N LEU A 78 8.33 6.76 -12.99
CA LEU A 78 9.60 6.66 -13.70
C LEU A 78 9.36 6.71 -15.21
N SER A 79 8.81 7.83 -15.69
CA SER A 79 8.66 8.09 -17.13
C SER A 79 10.01 8.38 -17.78
N VAL A 80 10.09 8.27 -19.11
CA VAL A 80 11.34 8.57 -19.85
C VAL A 80 11.74 10.03 -19.64
N ASP A 81 10.78 10.95 -19.67
CA ASP A 81 11.03 12.38 -19.48
C ASP A 81 11.56 12.67 -18.08
N TYR A 82 10.97 12.05 -17.04
CA TYR A 82 11.45 12.21 -15.67
C TYR A 82 12.87 11.68 -15.48
N GLN A 83 13.21 10.56 -16.12
CA GLN A 83 14.54 9.96 -16.07
C GLN A 83 15.57 10.85 -16.77
N ALA A 84 15.23 11.43 -17.93
CA ALA A 84 16.11 12.30 -18.72
C ALA A 84 16.49 13.61 -17.99
N GLU A 85 15.60 14.12 -17.12
CA GLU A 85 15.86 15.32 -16.31
C GLU A 85 16.83 15.07 -15.13
N LYS A 86 17.11 13.81 -14.77
CA LYS A 86 17.92 13.46 -13.61
C LYS A 86 19.28 12.90 -14.03
N ALA A 87 20.33 13.68 -13.77
CA ALA A 87 21.71 13.25 -14.01
C ALA A 87 22.03 11.94 -13.26
N GLY A 88 22.40 10.90 -14.01
CA GLY A 88 22.78 9.58 -13.48
C GLY A 88 21.70 8.50 -13.53
N MET A 89 20.50 8.81 -14.04
CA MET A 89 19.46 7.81 -14.31
C MET A 89 19.59 7.29 -15.74
N SER A 90 19.31 6.01 -15.97
CA SER A 90 19.31 5.40 -17.30
C SER A 90 17.93 5.57 -17.91
N ASP A 91 17.82 6.00 -19.18
CA ASP A 91 16.55 6.26 -19.86
C ASP A 91 15.82 4.94 -20.21
N ILE A 92 15.18 4.32 -19.22
CA ILE A 92 14.46 3.06 -19.42
C ILE A 92 12.99 3.36 -19.67
N ASN A 93 12.52 3.05 -20.88
CA ASN A 93 11.09 3.00 -21.16
C ASN A 93 10.50 1.69 -20.60
N TYR A 94 9.92 1.76 -19.40
CA TYR A 94 9.32 0.63 -18.71
C TYR A 94 8.10 0.05 -19.43
N GLU A 95 7.29 0.89 -20.07
CA GLU A 95 6.13 0.43 -20.85
C GLU A 95 6.57 -0.43 -22.03
N LYS A 96 7.63 -0.02 -22.74
CA LYS A 96 8.18 -0.81 -23.86
C LYS A 96 8.85 -2.10 -23.39
N LYS A 97 9.47 -2.09 -22.20
CA LYS A 97 10.24 -3.23 -21.68
C LYS A 97 9.36 -4.27 -20.97
N TYR A 98 8.36 -3.82 -20.23
CA TYR A 98 7.53 -4.65 -19.35
C TYR A 98 6.04 -4.57 -19.63
N GLY A 99 5.61 -3.75 -20.61
CA GLY A 99 4.19 -3.56 -20.93
C GLY A 99 3.43 -2.70 -19.92
N THR A 100 4.12 -2.06 -18.98
CA THR A 100 3.49 -1.31 -17.89
C THR A 100 4.39 -0.19 -17.37
N LYS A 101 3.80 0.77 -16.67
CA LYS A 101 4.49 1.87 -16.00
C LYS A 101 5.24 1.40 -14.76
N ALA A 102 6.29 2.12 -14.40
CA ALA A 102 7.05 1.91 -13.17
C ALA A 102 6.96 3.14 -12.29
N TYR A 103 6.87 2.91 -10.98
CA TYR A 103 6.73 3.96 -9.99
C TYR A 103 7.80 3.81 -8.91
N ASN A 104 8.34 4.95 -8.50
CA ASN A 104 9.06 5.07 -7.25
C ASN A 104 8.04 5.19 -6.12
N ILE A 105 8.20 4.35 -5.09
CA ILE A 105 7.26 4.28 -3.97
C ILE A 105 8.01 4.39 -2.65
N TRP A 106 7.30 4.82 -1.61
CA TRP A 106 7.74 4.76 -0.23
C TRP A 106 6.88 3.73 0.51
N VAL A 107 7.47 2.59 0.86
CA VAL A 107 6.80 1.53 1.61
C VAL A 107 6.72 1.95 3.08
N ILE A 108 5.52 1.94 3.64
CA ILE A 108 5.26 2.32 5.02
C ILE A 108 5.48 1.09 5.91
N GLU A 109 6.35 1.19 6.90
CA GLU A 109 6.57 0.13 7.88
C GLU A 109 5.87 0.48 9.20
N LYS A 110 5.09 -0.46 9.74
CA LYS A 110 4.55 -0.35 11.10
C LYS A 110 5.72 -0.39 12.07
N ILE A 111 5.88 0.67 12.86
CA ILE A 111 6.83 0.67 13.97
C ILE A 111 6.26 -0.27 15.03
N THR A 112 6.83 -1.47 15.15
CA THR A 112 6.54 -2.38 16.26
C THR A 112 7.45 -2.01 17.42
N ASP A 113 6.86 -1.56 18.52
CA ASP A 113 7.59 -1.04 19.68
C ASP A 113 8.50 -2.09 20.35
N ASP A 114 9.81 -1.88 20.20
CA ASP A 114 10.83 -2.05 21.26
C ASP A 114 11.84 -0.87 21.24
N TYR A 115 11.54 0.18 20.45
CA TYR A 115 12.40 1.35 20.21
C TYR A 115 11.72 2.69 20.56
N SER A 116 10.52 2.67 21.15
CA SER A 116 9.71 3.84 21.51
C SER A 116 10.44 4.86 22.42
N ASP A 117 11.48 4.43 23.13
CA ASP A 117 12.27 5.28 24.03
C ASP A 117 13.36 6.10 23.32
N ARG A 118 13.58 5.88 22.01
CA ARG A 118 14.47 6.74 21.21
C ARG A 118 13.65 7.85 20.57
N TRP A 119 13.75 9.02 21.18
CA TRP A 119 13.38 10.34 20.65
C TRP A 119 13.65 10.45 19.15
N THR A 120 12.68 10.07 18.33
CA THR A 120 12.67 10.30 16.89
C THR A 120 11.33 10.91 16.56
N THR A 121 11.37 12.17 16.16
CA THR A 121 10.23 12.95 15.65
C THR A 121 9.76 12.47 14.27
N ALA A 122 10.08 11.23 13.89
CA ALA A 122 9.88 10.72 12.54
C ALA A 122 8.45 10.19 12.38
N GLN A 123 7.68 10.79 11.47
CA GLN A 123 6.44 10.26 10.93
C GLN A 123 6.70 8.89 10.29
N GLY A 124 6.56 7.80 11.04
CA GLY A 124 6.62 6.43 10.52
C GLY A 124 7.98 5.98 9.98
N GLY A 125 8.28 4.70 10.11
CA GLY A 125 9.40 4.06 9.42
C GLY A 125 9.06 3.77 7.95
N GLY A 126 10.06 3.48 7.14
CA GLY A 126 9.84 3.05 5.76
C GLY A 126 11.09 3.11 4.90
N PHE A 127 10.96 2.66 3.66
CA PHE A 127 12.03 2.70 2.68
C PHE A 127 11.50 2.98 1.28
N THR A 128 12.38 3.53 0.44
CA THR A 128 12.09 3.75 -0.98
C THR A 128 12.30 2.47 -1.78
N ALA A 129 11.35 2.15 -2.65
CA ALA A 129 11.45 1.05 -3.59
C ALA A 129 10.97 1.47 -4.99
N THR A 130 11.17 0.60 -5.97
CA THR A 130 10.63 0.74 -7.32
C THR A 130 9.79 -0.48 -7.65
N GLN A 131 8.56 -0.27 -8.12
CA GLN A 131 7.63 -1.32 -8.51
C GLN A 131 6.88 -0.96 -9.79
N LEU A 132 6.43 -2.00 -10.49
CA LEU A 132 5.63 -1.90 -11.70
C LEU A 132 4.15 -1.75 -11.33
N ALA A 133 3.35 -1.15 -12.21
CA ALA A 133 1.94 -0.84 -11.92
C ALA A 133 1.13 -2.10 -11.55
N TYR A 134 1.40 -3.24 -12.21
CA TYR A 134 0.69 -4.49 -11.93
C TYR A 134 0.99 -5.10 -10.54
N ASP A 135 2.05 -4.66 -9.86
CA ASP A 135 2.38 -5.07 -8.49
C ASP A 135 1.83 -4.09 -7.44
N LEU A 136 1.10 -3.06 -7.87
CA LEU A 136 0.52 -2.03 -7.03
C LEU A 136 -1.01 -2.13 -7.07
N GLY A 137 -1.62 -2.11 -5.88
CA GLY A 137 -3.06 -2.12 -5.71
C GLY A 137 -3.60 -0.73 -5.38
N LYS A 138 -4.53 -0.23 -6.18
CA LYS A 138 -5.25 1.01 -5.91
C LYS A 138 -6.25 0.79 -4.77
N LEU A 139 -6.34 1.76 -3.86
CA LEU A 139 -7.20 1.66 -2.67
C LEU A 139 -8.40 2.61 -2.72
N THR A 140 -8.62 3.30 -3.84
CA THR A 140 -9.64 4.35 -3.96
C THR A 140 -11.06 3.85 -3.77
N HIS A 141 -11.37 2.60 -4.14
CA HIS A 141 -12.69 2.00 -3.91
C HIS A 141 -13.05 1.93 -2.42
N LEU A 142 -12.06 1.90 -1.52
CA LEU A 142 -12.29 1.85 -0.09
C LEU A 142 -12.93 3.15 0.46
N GLN A 143 -12.78 4.26 -0.26
CA GLN A 143 -13.41 5.53 0.10
C GLN A 143 -14.94 5.43 0.08
N GLU A 144 -15.52 4.58 -0.78
CA GLU A 144 -16.96 4.31 -0.83
C GLU A 144 -17.49 3.69 0.48
N TYR A 145 -16.63 2.97 1.20
CA TYR A 145 -16.93 2.39 2.52
C TYR A 145 -16.61 3.34 3.69
N GLY A 146 -16.24 4.59 3.38
CA GLY A 146 -15.90 5.63 4.35
C GLY A 146 -14.49 5.54 4.94
N VAL A 147 -13.59 4.79 4.28
CA VAL A 147 -12.18 4.68 4.70
C VAL A 147 -11.44 5.95 4.30
N ASP A 148 -10.77 6.58 5.28
CA ASP A 148 -9.86 7.69 5.04
C ASP A 148 -8.44 7.17 4.84
N LEU A 149 -7.99 7.14 3.60
CA LEU A 149 -6.66 6.63 3.24
C LEU A 149 -5.54 7.49 3.82
N SER A 150 -5.76 8.79 4.06
CA SER A 150 -4.73 9.70 4.58
C SER A 150 -4.28 9.41 6.01
N ARG A 151 -5.01 8.51 6.68
CA ARG A 151 -4.76 8.08 8.07
C ARG A 151 -4.01 6.75 8.18
N ILE A 152 -3.64 6.17 7.04
CA ILE A 152 -2.86 4.93 6.95
C ILE A 152 -1.38 5.31 6.97
#